data_AF-A0A9D4W7B6-F1
#
_entry.id   AF-A0A9D4W7B6-F1
#
_cell.length_a   1.000
_cell.length_b   1.000
_cell.length_c   1.000
_cell.angle_alpha   90.00
_cell.angle_beta   90.00
_cell.angle_gamma   90.00
#
_symmetry.space_group_name_H-M   'P 1'
#
loop_
_entity.id
_entity.type
_entity.pdbx_description
1 polymer ?
#
loop_
_entity_poly.entity_id
_entity_poly.type
_entity_poly.pdbx_seq_one_letter_code
_entity_poly.pdbx_strand_id
1 'polypeptide(L)'
;GKHWRNVGLAFNCIFLLFGSVIQLIACASNIYYINDNLDKRTWTYIFGACCATTVFIPSFHNYRIWSFLGLVMTTYTAWYLTIAAILHGQMEGVKHSGPNKMVLYFTGATNILYTFGGHAVTVEIMHAMWKPQKFKAIYLMATLYVLTLTLPSAAAVYWAFGDMLLNHSNA
;
A
#
# COMPACT_ATOMS: atom_id res chain seq x y z
N GLY A 1 -28.71 13.57 3.39
CA GLY A 1 -29.45 14.24 2.29
C GLY A 1 -28.79 13.97 0.94
N LYS A 2 -29.52 14.14 -0.18
CA LYS A 2 -29.06 13.80 -1.54
C LYS A 2 -27.76 14.52 -1.95
N HIS A 3 -27.56 15.76 -1.52
CA HIS A 3 -26.33 16.52 -1.78
C HIS A 3 -25.10 15.89 -1.10
N TRP A 4 -25.17 15.59 0.20
CA TRP A 4 -24.09 14.93 0.94
C TRP A 4 -23.71 13.56 0.37
N ARG A 5 -24.69 12.80 -0.12
CA ARG A 5 -24.42 11.52 -0.81
C ARG A 5 -23.59 11.73 -2.08
N ASN A 6 -23.95 12.72 -2.89
CA ASN A 6 -23.24 13.00 -4.14
C ASN A 6 -21.82 13.54 -3.87
N VAL A 7 -21.66 14.37 -2.84
CA VAL A 7 -20.34 14.85 -2.39
C VAL A 7 -19.46 13.67 -1.93
N GLY A 8 -20.01 12.77 -1.11
CA GLY A 8 -19.29 11.57 -0.67
C GLY A 8 -18.90 10.66 -1.82
N LEU A 9 -19.79 10.46 -2.79
CA LEU A 9 -19.49 9.67 -4.00
C LEU A 9 -18.37 10.32 -4.82
N ALA A 10 -18.45 11.62 -5.07
CA ALA A 10 -17.41 12.35 -5.81
C ALA A 10 -16.05 12.24 -5.11
N PHE A 11 -16.04 12.42 -3.78
CA PHE A 11 -14.84 12.24 -2.96
C PHE A 11 -14.27 10.82 -3.09
N ASN A 12 -15.09 9.77 -2.93
CA ASN A 12 -14.64 8.38 -3.02
C ASN A 12 -14.12 8.05 -4.42
N CYS A 13 -14.79 8.50 -5.49
CA CYS A 13 -14.33 8.30 -6.86
C CYS A 13 -12.97 8.97 -7.12
N ILE A 14 -12.79 10.21 -6.66
CA ILE A 14 -11.53 10.94 -6.79
C ILE A 14 -10.42 10.25 -5.98
N PHE A 15 -10.70 9.86 -4.74
CA PHE A 15 -9.77 9.15 -3.88
C PHE A 15 -9.30 7.83 -4.51
N LEU A 16 -10.22 7.02 -5.04
CA LEU A 16 -9.91 5.76 -5.70
C LEU A 16 -9.12 5.96 -7.01
N LEU A 17 -9.43 7.00 -7.78
CA LEU A 17 -8.69 7.35 -8.99
C LEU A 17 -7.23 7.71 -8.68
N PHE A 18 -7.00 8.60 -7.71
CA PHE A 18 -5.63 8.95 -7.33
C PHE A 18 -4.90 7.77 -6.68
N GLY A 19 -5.60 6.95 -5.89
CA GLY A 19 -5.06 5.72 -5.34
C GLY A 19 -4.57 4.75 -6.42
N SER A 20 -5.35 4.54 -7.48
CA SER A 20 -4.97 3.65 -8.58
C SER A 20 -3.79 4.19 -9.40
N VAL A 21 -3.73 5.51 -9.63
CA VAL A 21 -2.60 6.16 -10.31
C VAL A 21 -1.30 5.97 -9.52
N ILE A 22 -1.32 6.18 -8.21
CA ILE A 22 -0.14 5.98 -7.36
C ILE A 22 0.33 4.52 -7.41
N GLN A 23 -0.59 3.56 -7.35
CA GLN A 23 -0.26 2.13 -7.47
C GLN A 23 0.35 1.78 -8.83
N LEU A 24 -0.20 2.32 -9.93
CA LEU A 24 0.35 2.11 -11.28
C LEU A 24 1.79 2.64 -11.40
N ILE A 25 2.06 3.83 -10.87
CA ILE A 25 3.41 4.41 -10.87
C ILE A 25 4.37 3.57 -10.03
N ALA A 26 3.93 3.08 -8.86
CA ALA A 26 4.74 2.21 -8.01
C ALA A 26 5.09 0.88 -8.71
N CYS A 27 4.12 0.22 -9.34
CA CYS A 27 4.36 -1.01 -10.09
C CYS A 27 5.32 -0.79 -11.27
N ALA A 28 5.13 0.29 -12.03
CA ALA A 28 6.03 0.65 -13.13
C ALA A 28 7.46 0.95 -12.65
N SER A 29 7.61 1.61 -11.50
CA SER A 29 8.93 1.86 -10.92
C SER A 29 9.64 0.55 -10.52
N ASN A 30 8.91 -0.42 -9.96
CA ASN A 30 9.50 -1.72 -9.63
C ASN A 30 9.97 -2.48 -10.87
N ILE A 31 9.18 -2.47 -11.95
CA ILE A 31 9.58 -3.12 -13.21
C ILE A 31 10.78 -2.42 -13.83
N TYR A 32 10.83 -1.08 -13.78
CA TYR A 32 11.98 -0.33 -14.25
C TYR A 32 13.28 -0.73 -13.53
N TYR A 33 13.23 -1.01 -12.22
CA TYR A 33 14.42 -1.48 -11.49
C TYR A 33 14.85 -2.90 -11.88
N ILE A 34 13.94 -3.70 -12.43
CA ILE A 34 14.25 -5.05 -12.97
C ILE A 34 14.74 -4.95 -14.42
N ASN A 35 14.18 -4.03 -15.19
CA ASN A 35 14.45 -3.84 -16.61
C ASN A 35 14.35 -2.36 -17.00
N ASP A 36 15.51 -1.74 -17.16
CA ASP A 36 15.69 -0.32 -17.46
C ASP A 36 15.74 0.00 -18.96
N ASN A 37 15.46 -0.97 -19.84
CA ASN A 37 15.47 -0.77 -21.30
C ASN A 37 14.39 0.23 -21.78
N LEU A 38 13.37 0.52 -20.96
CA LEU A 38 12.33 1.50 -21.24
C LEU A 38 12.25 2.52 -20.12
N ASP A 39 11.91 3.76 -20.46
CA ASP A 39 11.67 4.81 -19.46
C ASP A 39 10.55 4.43 -18.49
N LYS A 40 10.68 4.87 -17.23
CA LYS A 40 9.66 4.68 -16.18
C LYS A 40 8.24 5.05 -16.65
N ARG A 41 8.10 6.14 -17.42
CA ARG A 41 6.79 6.58 -17.95
C ARG A 41 6.21 5.59 -18.95
N THR A 42 7.05 5.05 -19.83
CA THR A 42 6.65 4.04 -20.82
C THR A 42 6.19 2.77 -20.13
N TRP A 43 6.91 2.32 -19.09
CA TRP A 43 6.47 1.22 -18.23
C TRP A 43 5.11 1.49 -17.57
N THR A 44 4.86 2.72 -17.10
CA THR A 44 3.55 3.10 -16.54
C THR A 44 2.43 2.97 -17.57
N TYR A 45 2.66 3.38 -18.81
CA TYR A 45 1.65 3.24 -19.87
C TYR A 45 1.37 1.77 -20.21
N ILE A 46 2.41 0.96 -20.33
CA ILE A 46 2.28 -0.48 -20.59
C ILE A 46 1.50 -1.16 -19.46
N PHE A 47 1.93 -0.94 -18.21
CA PHE A 47 1.29 -1.57 -17.05
C PHE A 47 -0.14 -1.06 -16.86
N GLY A 48 -0.39 0.24 -17.09
CA GLY A 48 -1.72 0.83 -17.08
C GLY A 48 -2.65 0.19 -18.13
N ALA A 49 -2.17 -0.04 -19.35
CA ALA A 49 -2.94 -0.72 -20.39
C ALA A 49 -3.27 -2.17 -20.00
N CYS A 50 -2.30 -2.90 -19.42
CA CYS A 50 -2.52 -4.26 -18.92
C CYS A 50 -3.52 -4.30 -17.75
N CYS A 51 -3.41 -3.39 -16.78
CA CYS A 51 -4.36 -3.34 -15.68
C CYS A 51 -5.76 -2.90 -16.12
N ALA A 52 -5.88 -2.05 -17.15
CA ALA A 52 -7.18 -1.62 -17.68
C ALA A 52 -8.03 -2.78 -18.22
N THR A 53 -7.43 -3.88 -18.68
CA THR A 53 -8.19 -5.05 -19.15
C THR A 53 -9.00 -5.71 -18.03
N THR A 54 -8.66 -5.45 -16.75
CA THR A 54 -9.43 -5.97 -15.61
C THR A 54 -10.84 -5.40 -15.53
N VAL A 55 -11.12 -4.27 -16.20
CA VAL A 55 -12.47 -3.68 -16.32
C VAL A 55 -13.45 -4.65 -17.01
N PHE A 56 -12.95 -5.56 -17.84
CA PHE A 56 -13.78 -6.55 -18.53
C PHE A 56 -14.10 -7.79 -17.68
N ILE A 57 -13.59 -7.89 -16.44
CA ILE A 57 -13.93 -9.00 -15.53
C ILE A 57 -15.35 -8.77 -14.98
N PRO A 58 -16.33 -9.61 -15.35
CA PRO A 58 -17.75 -9.30 -15.14
C PRO A 58 -18.23 -9.43 -13.68
N SER A 59 -17.41 -9.97 -12.76
CA SER A 59 -17.81 -10.19 -11.36
C SER A 59 -16.68 -10.05 -10.35
N PHE A 60 -16.96 -9.32 -9.27
CA PHE A 60 -16.08 -9.14 -8.11
C PHE A 60 -15.77 -10.46 -7.37
N HIS A 61 -16.59 -11.50 -7.52
CA HIS A 61 -16.30 -12.81 -6.93
C HIS A 61 -15.05 -13.45 -7.54
N ASN A 62 -14.83 -13.25 -8.85
CA ASN A 62 -13.62 -13.72 -9.53
C ASN A 62 -12.40 -12.85 -9.20
N TYR A 63 -12.61 -11.62 -8.75
CA TYR A 63 -11.55 -10.72 -8.29
C TYR A 63 -10.92 -11.17 -6.96
N ARG A 64 -11.61 -12.03 -6.19
CA ARG A 64 -11.09 -12.51 -4.90
C ARG A 64 -9.81 -13.33 -5.02
N ILE A 65 -9.61 -14.07 -6.12
CA ILE A 65 -8.35 -14.81 -6.35
C ILE A 65 -7.18 -13.84 -6.43
N TRP A 66 -7.34 -12.72 -7.14
CA TRP A 66 -6.35 -11.65 -7.19
C TRP A 66 -6.12 -10.99 -5.83
N SER A 67 -7.18 -10.81 -5.03
CA SER A 67 -7.05 -10.33 -3.65
C SER A 67 -6.25 -11.30 -2.77
N PHE A 68 -6.47 -12.61 -2.89
CA PHE A 68 -5.69 -13.61 -2.14
C PHE A 68 -4.22 -13.62 -2.57
N LEU A 69 -3.95 -13.58 -3.87
CA LEU A 69 -2.59 -13.52 -4.39
C LEU A 69 -1.88 -12.26 -3.91
N GLY A 70 -2.53 -11.10 -4.00
CA GLY A 70 -2.00 -9.84 -3.48
C GLY A 70 -1.73 -9.88 -1.98
N LEU A 71 -2.62 -10.51 -1.20
CA LEU A 71 -2.44 -10.68 0.23
C LEU A 71 -1.22 -11.54 0.55
N VAL A 72 -1.08 -12.71 -0.09
CA VAL A 72 0.08 -13.61 0.08
C VAL A 72 1.40 -12.92 -0.28
N MET A 73 1.45 -12.23 -1.42
CA MET A 73 2.66 -11.50 -1.84
C MET A 73 3.02 -10.39 -0.85
N THR A 74 2.02 -9.67 -0.33
CA THR A 74 2.25 -8.62 0.68
C THR A 74 2.74 -9.22 2.01
N THR A 75 2.16 -10.34 2.46
CA THR A 75 2.63 -11.06 3.64
C THR A 75 4.08 -11.47 3.46
N TYR A 76 4.39 -12.10 2.33
CA TYR A 76 5.72 -12.61 2.02
C TYR A 76 6.75 -11.48 2.04
N THR A 77 6.50 -10.38 1.31
CA THR A 77 7.43 -9.26 1.25
C THR A 77 7.64 -8.60 2.61
N ALA A 78 6.57 -8.39 3.40
CA ALA A 78 6.69 -7.76 4.72
C ALA A 78 7.54 -8.61 5.68
N TRP A 79 7.30 -9.92 5.73
CA TRP A 79 8.06 -10.83 6.58
C TRP A 79 9.47 -11.09 6.05
N TYR A 80 9.65 -11.14 4.73
CA TYR A 80 10.97 -11.19 4.11
C TYR A 80 11.81 -9.98 4.52
N LEU A 81 11.27 -8.75 4.39
CA LEU A 81 11.97 -7.53 4.80
C LEU A 81 12.31 -7.54 6.29
N THR A 82 11.38 -8.00 7.12
CA THR A 82 11.58 -8.11 8.58
C THR A 82 12.76 -9.03 8.89
N ILE A 83 12.76 -10.25 8.34
CA ILE A 83 13.79 -11.26 8.59
C ILE A 83 15.12 -10.83 7.97
N ALA A 84 15.11 -10.32 6.74
CA ALA A 84 16.30 -9.87 6.03
C ALA A 84 16.99 -8.71 6.78
N ALA A 85 16.23 -7.73 7.27
CA ALA A 85 16.78 -6.64 8.06
C ALA A 85 17.38 -7.11 9.40
N ILE A 86 16.73 -8.07 10.06
CA ILE A 86 17.25 -8.66 11.31
C ILE A 86 18.55 -9.43 11.03
N LEU A 87 18.60 -10.24 9.97
CA LEU A 87 19.79 -11.02 9.60
C LEU A 87 20.93 -10.15 9.08
N HIS A 88 20.63 -9.04 8.40
CA HIS A 88 21.62 -8.06 7.98
C HIS A 88 22.30 -7.40 9.19
N GLY A 89 21.56 -7.21 10.29
CA GLY A 89 22.03 -6.49 11.46
C GLY A 89 22.02 -4.98 11.25
N GLN A 90 22.49 -4.23 12.26
CA GLN A 90 22.64 -2.79 12.12
C GLN A 90 23.86 -2.46 11.27
N MET A 91 23.69 -1.55 10.31
CA MET A 91 24.84 -1.00 9.59
C MET A 91 25.77 -0.23 10.55
N GLU A 92 27.07 -0.29 10.26
CA GLU A 92 28.07 0.41 11.05
C GLU A 92 27.81 1.93 11.04
N GLY A 93 27.74 2.54 12.23
CA GLY A 93 27.48 3.97 12.37
C GLY A 93 26.05 4.41 12.01
N VAL A 94 25.07 3.49 11.98
CA VAL A 94 23.68 3.84 11.69
C VAL A 94 23.16 4.89 12.67
N LYS A 95 22.44 5.89 12.13
CA LYS A 95 21.85 6.98 12.89
C LYS A 95 20.33 6.87 12.87
N HIS A 96 19.70 7.08 14.02
CA HIS A 96 18.24 7.08 14.18
C HIS A 96 17.78 8.44 14.72
N SER A 97 17.76 9.46 13.85
CA SER A 97 17.46 10.83 14.29
C SER A 97 15.96 11.08 14.51
N GLY A 98 15.10 10.22 13.97
CA GLY A 98 13.67 10.51 13.87
C GLY A 98 13.39 11.79 13.05
N PRO A 99 12.15 12.32 13.10
CA PRO A 99 11.79 13.53 12.34
C PRO A 99 12.39 14.79 12.97
N ASN A 100 13.58 15.19 12.52
CA ASN A 100 14.28 16.40 12.98
C ASN A 100 13.83 17.70 12.27
N LYS A 101 12.97 17.59 11.24
CA LYS A 101 12.40 18.70 10.48
C LYS A 101 10.88 18.54 10.40
N MET A 102 10.15 19.65 10.42
CA MET A 102 8.69 19.65 10.29
C MET A 102 8.21 18.95 9.01
N VAL A 103 8.94 19.11 7.91
CA VAL A 103 8.66 18.38 6.66
C VAL A 103 8.69 16.86 6.88
N LEU A 104 9.70 16.32 7.58
CA LEU A 104 9.80 14.88 7.84
C LEU A 104 8.66 14.38 8.72
N TYR A 105 8.24 15.16 9.71
CA TYR A 105 7.09 14.84 10.56
C TYR A 105 5.81 14.71 9.72
N PHE A 106 5.49 15.73 8.91
CA PHE A 106 4.27 15.71 8.11
C PHE A 106 4.31 14.69 6.97
N THR A 107 5.47 14.47 6.35
CA THR A 107 5.66 13.39 5.37
C THR A 107 5.40 12.02 6.02
N GLY A 108 5.99 11.75 7.19
CA GLY A 108 5.75 10.52 7.94
C GLY A 108 4.29 10.33 8.33
N ALA A 109 3.66 11.38 8.89
CA ALA A 109 2.25 11.35 9.27
C ALA A 109 1.34 11.08 8.06
N THR A 110 1.60 11.72 6.92
CA THR A 110 0.85 11.50 5.68
C THR A 110 1.02 10.08 5.15
N ASN A 111 2.23 9.51 5.22
CA ASN A 111 2.47 8.11 4.82
C ASN A 111 1.71 7.12 5.71
N ILE A 112 1.63 7.37 7.02
CA ILE A 112 0.83 6.55 7.95
C ILE A 112 -0.66 6.68 7.62
N LEU A 113 -1.16 7.90 7.45
CA LEU A 113 -2.55 8.15 7.07
C LEU A 113 -2.91 7.50 5.73
N TYR A 114 -1.98 7.50 4.76
CA TYR A 114 -2.17 6.81 3.50
C TYR A 114 -2.21 5.28 3.68
N THR A 115 -1.29 4.71 4.47
CA THR A 115 -1.20 3.27 4.74
C THR A 115 -2.47 2.73 5.41
N PHE A 116 -3.06 3.49 6.34
CA PHE A 116 -4.27 3.10 7.06
C PHE A 116 -5.55 3.80 6.54
N GLY A 117 -5.48 4.51 5.41
CA GLY A 117 -6.53 5.40 4.90
C GLY A 117 -7.75 4.71 4.26
N GLY A 118 -7.87 3.39 4.35
CA GLY A 118 -8.94 2.60 3.69
C GLY A 118 -10.36 2.83 4.23
N HIS A 119 -10.55 3.73 5.21
CA HIS A 119 -11.83 3.98 5.87
C HIS A 119 -12.93 4.51 4.94
N ALA A 120 -12.54 5.24 3.88
CA ALA A 120 -13.47 5.83 2.92
C ALA A 120 -14.24 4.79 2.08
N VAL A 121 -13.73 3.55 2.00
CA VAL A 121 -14.26 2.46 1.15
C VAL A 121 -14.98 1.38 1.96
N THR A 122 -15.23 1.63 3.24
CA THR A 122 -15.78 0.62 4.17
C THR A 122 -17.20 0.19 3.82
N VAL A 123 -18.02 1.11 3.29
CA VAL A 123 -19.41 0.82 2.89
C VAL A 123 -19.43 -0.06 1.64
N GLU A 124 -18.56 0.22 0.68
CA GLU A 124 -18.40 -0.52 -0.57
C GLU A 124 -17.89 -1.94 -0.29
N ILE A 125 -16.91 -2.09 0.62
CA ILE A 125 -16.43 -3.40 1.09
C ILE A 125 -17.56 -4.16 1.76
N MET A 126 -18.31 -3.52 2.67
CA MET A 126 -19.42 -4.14 3.38
C MET A 126 -20.51 -4.63 2.40
N HIS A 127 -20.78 -3.88 1.33
CA HIS A 127 -21.72 -4.29 0.28
C HIS A 127 -21.22 -5.47 -0.56
N ALA A 128 -19.90 -5.61 -0.74
CA ALA A 128 -19.28 -6.74 -1.45
C ALA A 128 -19.17 -8.02 -0.61
N MET A 129 -19.43 -7.95 0.70
CA MET A 129 -19.39 -9.11 1.60
C MET A 129 -20.63 -9.99 1.44
N TRP A 130 -20.44 -11.32 1.47
CA TRP A 130 -21.56 -12.26 1.56
C TRP A 130 -22.35 -12.15 2.86
N LYS A 131 -21.67 -11.80 3.97
CA LYS A 131 -22.29 -11.64 5.30
C LYS A 131 -21.90 -10.27 5.89
N PRO A 132 -22.54 -9.17 5.46
CA PRO A 132 -22.20 -7.80 5.88
C PRO A 132 -22.26 -7.58 7.39
N GLN A 133 -23.14 -8.33 8.08
CA GLN A 133 -23.31 -8.26 9.54
C GLN A 133 -22.02 -8.56 10.33
N LYS A 134 -21.09 -9.32 9.73
CA LYS A 134 -19.80 -9.65 10.35
C LYS A 134 -18.71 -8.61 10.10
N PHE A 135 -19.00 -7.53 9.37
CA PHE A 135 -18.02 -6.53 8.93
C PHE A 135 -17.15 -6.03 10.09
N LYS A 136 -17.74 -5.64 11.22
CA LYS A 136 -16.99 -5.07 12.36
C LYS A 136 -15.87 -5.99 12.87
N ALA A 137 -16.20 -7.27 13.10
CA ALA A 137 -15.25 -8.25 13.61
C ALA A 137 -14.17 -8.58 12.58
N ILE A 138 -14.56 -8.77 11.31
CA ILE A 138 -13.61 -9.05 10.23
C ILE A 138 -12.69 -7.85 9.97
N TYR A 139 -13.23 -6.64 10.02
CA TYR A 139 -12.46 -5.41 9.86
C TYR A 139 -11.42 -5.27 10.96
N LEU A 140 -11.79 -5.51 12.22
CA LEU A 140 -10.84 -5.51 13.34
C LEU A 140 -9.73 -6.55 13.14
N MET A 141 -10.08 -7.78 12.77
CA MET A 141 -9.11 -8.84 12.50
C MET A 141 -8.17 -8.48 11.34
N ALA A 142 -8.71 -7.88 10.27
CA ALA A 142 -7.91 -7.41 9.14
C ALA A 142 -6.95 -6.30 9.56
N THR A 143 -7.40 -5.36 10.40
CA THR A 143 -6.53 -4.31 10.95
C THR A 143 -5.41 -4.90 11.81
N LEU A 144 -5.72 -5.84 12.70
CA LEU A 144 -4.70 -6.52 13.51
C LEU A 144 -3.71 -7.26 12.62
N TYR A 145 -4.19 -7.95 11.59
CA TYR A 145 -3.33 -8.61 10.61
C TYR A 145 -2.41 -7.60 9.91
N VAL A 146 -2.92 -6.48 9.41
CA VAL A 146 -2.09 -5.43 8.79
C VAL A 146 -1.02 -4.92 9.76
N LEU A 147 -1.35 -4.74 11.04
CA LEU A 147 -0.38 -4.34 12.06
C LEU A 147 0.77 -5.35 12.22
N THR A 148 0.48 -6.66 12.09
CA THR A 148 1.54 -7.69 12.10
C THR A 148 2.47 -7.62 10.90
N LEU A 149 2.05 -7.00 9.79
CA LEU A 149 2.91 -6.79 8.64
C LEU A 149 3.69 -5.48 8.77
N THR A 150 3.01 -4.39 9.14
CA THR A 150 3.59 -3.05 9.12
C THR A 150 4.53 -2.79 10.28
N LEU A 151 4.18 -3.21 11.51
CA LEU A 151 5.01 -2.88 12.69
C LEU A 151 6.34 -3.62 12.68
N PRO A 152 6.40 -4.95 12.47
CA PRO A 152 7.68 -5.66 12.47
C PRO A 152 8.59 -5.23 11.32
N SER A 153 8.04 -5.09 10.11
CA SER A 153 8.84 -4.70 8.94
C SER A 153 9.39 -3.29 9.08
N ALA A 154 8.56 -2.30 9.44
CA ALA A 154 9.01 -0.93 9.61
C ALA A 154 10.03 -0.81 10.76
N ALA A 155 9.80 -1.51 11.89
CA ALA A 155 10.71 -1.48 13.02
C ALA A 155 12.06 -2.12 12.69
N ALA A 156 12.07 -3.31 12.07
CA ALA A 156 13.29 -4.03 11.72
C ALA A 156 14.11 -3.28 10.67
N VAL A 157 13.46 -2.79 9.61
CA VAL A 157 14.13 -2.04 8.54
C VAL A 157 14.67 -0.70 9.08
N TYR A 158 13.90 0.03 9.88
CA TYR A 158 14.41 1.27 10.50
C TYR A 158 15.53 0.99 11.51
N TRP A 159 15.45 -0.10 12.28
CA TRP A 159 16.51 -0.49 13.20
C TRP A 159 17.82 -0.81 12.47
N ALA A 160 17.76 -1.53 11.35
CA ALA A 160 18.93 -1.91 10.56
C ALA A 160 19.55 -0.73 9.78
N PHE A 161 18.72 0.11 9.16
CA PHE A 161 19.17 1.11 8.18
C PHE A 161 19.03 2.58 8.63
N GLY A 162 18.20 2.87 9.64
CA GLY A 162 18.03 4.20 10.22
C GLY A 162 17.74 5.31 9.20
N ASP A 163 18.42 6.44 9.33
CA ASP A 163 18.24 7.64 8.51
C ASP A 163 18.59 7.44 7.02
N MET A 164 19.29 6.36 6.64
CA MET A 164 19.60 6.07 5.24
C MET A 164 18.34 5.87 4.39
N LEU A 165 17.27 5.38 5.01
CA LEU A 165 15.96 5.19 4.38
C LEU A 165 15.32 6.51 3.93
N LEU A 166 15.71 7.64 4.53
CA LEU A 166 15.21 8.96 4.13
C LEU A 166 15.70 9.36 2.73
N ASN A 167 16.86 8.84 2.31
CA ASN A 167 17.48 9.18 1.04
C ASN A 167 17.49 8.01 0.04
N HIS A 168 17.09 6.80 0.47
CA HIS A 168 17.05 5.57 -0.34
C HIS A 168 15.72 4.82 -0.17
N SER A 169 14.62 5.47 -0.55
CA SER A 169 13.26 4.99 -0.27
C SER A 169 12.78 3.80 -1.12
N ASN A 170 13.58 3.35 -2.11
CA ASN A 170 13.28 2.24 -3.03
C ASN A 170 14.46 1.25 -3.15
N ALA A 171 15.38 1.21 -2.17
CA ALA A 171 16.50 0.28 -2.14
C ALA A 171 16.15 -1.01 -1.39
#